data_AF-Q8BMW4-F1
#
_entry.id   AF-Q8BMW4-F1
#
_cell.length_a   1.000
_cell.length_b   1.000
_cell.length_c   1.000
_cell.angle_alpha   90.00
_cell.angle_beta   90.00
_cell.angle_gamma   90.00
#
_symmetry.space_group_name_H-M   'P 1'
#
loop_
_entity.id
_entity.type
_entity.pdbx_description
1 polymer ?
#
loop_
_entity_poly.entity_id
_entity_poly.type
_entity_poly.pdbx_seq_one_letter_code
_entity_poly.pdbx_strand_id
1 'polypeptide(L)'
;MVPFEYKGELHRTCMLNATSKFMEFYQDVKDWWLFGFYFCMPLLCTAIFYTLMTCEMLNRRNGSLRIALSEHLKQVNTIHRKVAEAFGNQHAMEALISH
;
A
#
# COMPACT_ATOMS: atom_id res chain seq x y z
N MET A 1 25.51 -31.07 28.98
CA MET A 1 25.89 -30.13 30.06
C MET A 1 27.32 -29.71 29.77
N VAL A 2 27.57 -28.46 29.37
CA VAL A 2 28.93 -28.04 28.98
C VAL A 2 29.49 -27.16 30.10
N PRO A 3 30.68 -27.48 30.65
CA PRO A 3 31.32 -26.61 31.62
C PRO A 3 31.86 -25.35 30.92
N PHE A 4 31.50 -24.18 31.42
CA PHE A 4 32.11 -22.90 31.04
C PHE A 4 32.75 -22.30 32.29
N GLU A 5 34.04 -21.94 32.22
CA GLU A 5 34.79 -21.38 33.34
C GLU A 5 34.81 -19.86 33.20
N TYR A 6 34.13 -19.14 34.10
CA TYR A 6 34.15 -17.68 34.14
C TYR A 6 34.42 -17.22 35.58
N LYS A 7 35.45 -16.39 35.77
CA LYS A 7 35.90 -15.89 37.09
C LYS A 7 36.25 -16.97 38.13
N GLY A 8 36.73 -18.13 37.68
CA GLY A 8 37.19 -19.20 38.59
C GLY A 8 36.08 -19.97 39.30
N GLU A 9 34.81 -19.75 38.92
CA GLU A 9 33.69 -20.61 39.34
C GLU A 9 33.09 -21.38 38.17
N LEU A 10 32.87 -22.68 38.39
CA LEU A 10 32.41 -23.62 37.38
C LEU A 10 30.88 -23.56 37.25
N HIS A 11 30.38 -22.62 36.43
CA HIS A 11 28.95 -22.44 36.24
C HIS A 11 28.37 -23.50 35.29
N ARG A 12 27.55 -24.40 35.83
CA ARG A 12 26.72 -25.35 35.08
C ARG A 12 25.37 -24.73 34.73
N THR A 13 25.35 -23.89 33.71
CA THR A 13 24.09 -23.34 33.18
C THR A 13 23.54 -24.21 32.05
N CYS A 14 22.23 -24.45 32.02
CA CYS A 14 21.51 -25.00 30.87
C CYS A 14 21.38 -23.95 29.75
N MET A 15 22.47 -23.25 29.45
CA MET A 15 22.51 -22.22 28.43
C MET A 15 23.17 -22.81 27.19
N LEU A 16 22.52 -22.62 26.05
CA LEU A 16 22.90 -23.16 24.75
C LEU A 16 24.38 -22.82 24.47
N ASN A 17 25.25 -23.83 24.59
CA ASN A 17 26.69 -23.66 24.38
C ASN A 17 26.94 -23.39 22.89
N ALA A 18 27.17 -22.13 22.53
CA ALA A 18 27.55 -21.73 21.19
C ALA A 18 29.02 -22.13 20.93
N THR A 19 29.28 -23.42 20.75
CA THR A 19 30.64 -23.94 20.44
C THR A 19 31.00 -23.83 18.96
N SER A 20 30.05 -23.45 18.10
CA SER A 20 30.20 -23.42 16.65
C SER A 20 29.74 -22.08 16.10
N LYS A 21 30.51 -21.53 15.16
CA LYS A 21 30.22 -20.25 14.46
C LYS A 21 28.82 -20.18 13.85
N PHE A 22 28.22 -21.34 13.58
CA PHE A 22 26.87 -21.46 13.05
C PHE A 22 25.78 -21.09 14.08
N MET A 23 26.01 -21.34 15.38
CA MET A 23 25.06 -21.01 16.44
C MET A 23 25.08 -19.54 16.84
N GLU A 24 26.24 -18.88 16.77
CA GLU A 24 26.33 -17.41 16.94
C GLU A 24 25.57 -16.70 15.81
N PHE A 25 25.78 -17.12 14.55
CA PHE A 25 25.06 -16.57 13.41
C PHE A 25 23.54 -16.79 13.53
N TYR A 26 23.12 -17.95 14.02
CA TYR A 26 21.71 -18.24 14.22
C TYR A 26 21.09 -17.39 15.35
N GLN A 27 21.84 -17.10 16.42
CA GLN A 27 21.38 -16.20 17.48
C GLN A 27 21.24 -14.78 16.97
N ASP A 28 22.24 -14.23 16.29
CA ASP A 28 22.19 -12.88 15.74
C ASP A 28 21.06 -12.72 14.72
N VAL A 29 20.89 -13.69 13.82
CA VAL A 29 19.76 -13.70 12.87
C VAL A 29 18.42 -13.81 13.59
N LYS A 30 18.32 -14.68 14.61
CA LYS A 30 17.08 -14.82 15.39
C LYS A 30 16.77 -13.54 16.14
N ASP A 31 17.73 -12.91 16.78
CA ASP A 31 17.53 -11.68 17.55
C ASP A 31 17.23 -10.50 16.62
N TRP A 32 17.90 -10.41 15.46
CA TRP A 32 17.56 -9.46 14.41
C TRP A 32 16.14 -9.66 13.88
N TRP A 33 15.76 -10.92 13.63
CA TRP A 33 14.42 -11.25 13.14
C TRP A 33 13.35 -11.04 14.20
N LEU A 34 13.60 -11.39 15.47
CA LEU A 34 12.65 -11.19 16.56
C LEU A 34 12.46 -9.70 16.82
N PHE A 35 13.54 -8.93 16.88
CA PHE A 35 13.48 -7.48 17.10
C PHE A 35 12.78 -6.79 15.92
N GLY A 36 13.15 -7.14 14.69
CA GLY A 36 12.52 -6.65 13.47
C GLY A 36 11.05 -7.04 13.37
N PHE A 37 10.69 -8.29 13.67
CA PHE A 37 9.31 -8.78 13.58
C PHE A 37 8.43 -8.22 14.69
N TYR A 38 8.92 -8.10 15.94
CA TYR A 38 8.14 -7.52 17.04
C TYR A 38 7.93 -6.01 16.88
N PHE A 39 8.84 -5.28 16.24
CA PHE A 39 8.59 -3.88 15.87
C PHE A 39 7.75 -3.75 14.60
N CYS A 40 8.00 -4.60 13.61
CA CYS A 40 7.33 -4.53 12.31
C CYS A 40 5.88 -5.01 12.40
N MET A 41 5.54 -6.06 13.14
CA MET A 41 4.15 -6.53 13.29
C MET A 41 3.19 -5.42 13.75
N PRO A 42 3.42 -4.71 14.88
CA PRO A 42 2.53 -3.65 15.33
C PRO A 42 2.54 -2.44 14.40
N LEU A 43 3.69 -2.07 13.82
CA LEU A 43 3.77 -0.95 12.86
C LEU A 43 3.03 -1.26 11.56
N LEU A 44 3.22 -2.46 11.01
CA LEU A 44 2.60 -2.90 9.77
C LEU A 44 1.10 -3.12 9.97
N CYS A 45 0.69 -3.71 11.09
CA CYS A 45 -0.72 -3.80 11.47
C CYS A 45 -1.34 -2.40 11.58
N THR A 46 -0.68 -1.45 12.24
CA THR A 46 -1.17 -0.07 12.38
C THR A 46 -1.25 0.63 11.03
N ALA A 47 -0.23 0.49 10.18
CA ALA A 47 -0.19 1.09 8.85
C ALA A 47 -1.30 0.52 7.95
N ILE A 48 -1.51 -0.80 7.97
CA ILE A 48 -2.58 -1.46 7.21
C ILE A 48 -3.95 -0.99 7.72
N PHE A 49 -4.20 -1.02 9.03
CA PHE A 49 -5.48 -0.58 9.60
C PHE A 49 -5.74 0.90 9.34
N TYR A 50 -4.74 1.76 9.50
CA TYR A 50 -4.86 3.19 9.24
C TYR A 50 -5.14 3.46 7.76
N THR A 51 -4.46 2.73 6.86
CA THR A 51 -4.71 2.79 5.43
C THR A 51 -6.11 2.31 5.10
N LEU A 52 -6.58 1.20 5.67
CA LEU A 52 -7.94 0.70 5.45
C LEU A 52 -9.01 1.67 5.96
N MET A 53 -8.86 2.21 7.17
CA MET A 53 -9.77 3.23 7.71
C MET A 53 -9.80 4.47 6.82
N THR A 54 -8.63 4.93 6.37
CA THR A 54 -8.50 6.07 5.46
C THR A 54 -9.11 5.76 4.10
N CYS A 55 -8.86 4.58 3.55
CA CYS A 55 -9.43 4.10 2.29
C CYS A 55 -10.94 3.95 2.36
N GLU A 56 -11.53 3.50 3.48
CA GLU A 56 -12.97 3.40 3.64
C GLU A 56 -13.62 4.79 3.70
N MET A 57 -13.02 5.70 4.46
CA MET A 57 -13.45 7.10 4.52
C MET A 57 -13.32 7.81 3.17
N LEU A 58 -12.21 7.61 2.46
CA LEU A 58 -12.03 8.08 1.10
C LEU A 58 -12.96 7.38 0.13
N ASN A 59 -13.30 6.10 0.30
CA ASN A 59 -14.21 5.38 -0.60
C ASN A 59 -15.65 5.87 -0.41
N ARG A 60 -16.08 6.15 0.82
CA ARG A 60 -17.35 6.83 1.11
C ARG A 60 -17.40 8.23 0.47
N ARG A 61 -16.33 9.02 0.62
CA ARG A 61 -16.23 10.34 -0.04
C ARG A 61 -16.12 10.23 -1.55
N ASN A 62 -15.39 9.23 -2.06
CA ASN A 62 -15.25 8.92 -3.48
C ASN A 62 -16.55 8.39 -4.07
N GLY A 63 -17.47 7.82 -3.30
CA GLY A 63 -18.83 7.57 -3.76
C GLY A 63 -19.50 8.88 -4.19
N SER A 64 -19.52 9.87 -3.29
CA SER A 64 -20.01 11.22 -3.59
C SER A 64 -19.20 11.94 -4.68
N LEU A 65 -17.87 11.86 -4.62
CA LEU A 65 -16.97 12.49 -5.58
C LEU A 65 -17.04 11.85 -6.97
N ARG A 66 -17.17 10.51 -7.06
CA ARG A 66 -17.33 9.78 -8.33
C ARG A 66 -18.68 10.06 -8.95
N ILE A 67 -19.74 10.27 -8.16
CA ILE A 67 -21.04 10.68 -8.70
C ILE A 67 -20.91 12.07 -9.32
N ALA A 68 -20.35 13.05 -8.60
CA ALA A 68 -20.11 14.40 -9.13
C ALA A 68 -19.17 14.41 -10.36
N LEU A 69 -18.10 13.61 -10.35
CA LEU A 69 -17.15 13.49 -11.46
C LEU A 69 -17.77 12.80 -12.67
N SER A 70 -18.59 11.75 -12.45
CA SER A 70 -19.31 11.03 -13.50
C SER A 70 -20.32 11.94 -14.20
N GLU A 71 -21.01 12.81 -13.45
CA GLU A 71 -21.90 13.82 -14.03
C GLU A 71 -21.12 14.84 -14.87
N HIS A 72 -19.99 15.36 -14.36
CA HIS A 72 -19.11 16.25 -15.13
C HIS A 72 -18.62 15.60 -16.43
N LEU A 73 -18.18 14.34 -16.41
CA LEU A 73 -17.71 13.62 -17.60
C LEU A 73 -18.84 13.34 -18.61
N LYS A 74 -20.06 12.99 -18.14
CA LYS A 74 -21.23 12.84 -19.02
C LYS A 74 -21.66 14.16 -19.65
N GLN A 75 -21.60 15.25 -18.87
CA GLN A 75 -21.92 16.59 -19.34
C GLN A 75 -20.95 17.01 -20.45
N VAL A 76 -19.64 16.83 -20.26
CA VAL A 76 -18.62 17.13 -21.28
C VAL A 76 -18.83 16.32 -22.56
N ASN A 77 -19.11 15.01 -22.47
CA ASN A 77 -19.39 14.19 -23.65
C ASN A 77 -20.68 14.61 -24.38
N THR A 78 -21.71 14.99 -23.63
CA THR A 78 -22.96 15.49 -24.22
C THR A 78 -22.75 16.81 -24.94
N ILE A 79 -21.92 17.70 -24.37
CA ILE A 79 -21.53 18.97 -24.99
C ILE A 79 -20.74 18.70 -26.27
N HIS A 80 -19.71 17.85 -26.24
CA HIS A 80 -18.91 17.51 -27.43
C HIS A 80 -19.78 16.93 -28.56
N ARG A 81 -20.71 16.03 -28.23
CA ARG A 81 -21.65 15.46 -29.22
C ARG A 81 -22.54 16.54 -29.85
N LYS A 82 -23.14 17.43 -29.05
CA LYS A 82 -23.99 18.52 -29.56
C LYS A 82 -23.21 19.50 -30.44
N VAL A 83 -21.97 19.81 -30.06
CA VAL A 83 -21.08 20.69 -30.84
C VAL A 83 -20.72 20.04 -32.18
N ALA A 84 -20.39 18.74 -32.20
CA ALA A 84 -20.09 18.02 -33.44
C ALA A 84 -21.30 17.96 -34.40
N GLU A 85 -22.50 17.72 -33.87
CA GLU A 85 -23.74 17.71 -34.66
C GLU A 85 -24.07 19.09 -35.24
N ALA A 86 -23.93 20.15 -34.44
CA ALA A 86 -24.13 21.52 -34.91
C ALA A 86 -23.13 21.91 -36.01
N PHE A 87 -21.86 21.51 -35.88
CA PHE A 87 -20.83 21.76 -36.88
C PHE A 87 -21.11 21.02 -38.19
N GLY A 88 -21.57 19.77 -38.12
CA GLY A 88 -21.99 19.00 -39.30
C GLY A 88 -23.19 19.62 -40.01
N ASN A 89 -24.20 20.07 -39.25
CA ASN A 89 -25.39 20.72 -39.81
C ASN A 89 -25.07 22.08 -40.46
N GLN A 90 -24.15 22.85 -39.85
CA GLN A 90 -23.65 24.10 -40.41
C GLN A 90 -22.98 23.86 -41.78
N HIS A 91 -22.07 22.89 -41.88
CA HIS A 91 -21.41 22.55 -43.14
C HIS A 91 -22.37 22.03 -44.21
N ALA A 92 -23.37 21.24 -43.83
CA ALA A 92 -24.39 20.76 -44.76
C ALA A 92 -25.24 21.90 -45.31
N MET A 93 -25.55 22.91 -44.49
CA MET A 93 -26.31 24.09 -44.91
C MET A 93 -25.50 25.00 -45.84
N GLU A 94 -24.20 25.17 -45.61
CA GLU A 94 -23.32 25.91 -46.53
C GLU A 94 -23.19 25.21 -47.89
N ALA A 95 -23.11 23.89 -47.92
CA ALA A 95 -23.09 23.11 -49.17
C ALA A 95 -24.40 23.23 -49.98
N LEU A 96 -25.55 23.34 -49.30
CA LEU A 96 -26.86 23.54 -49.95
C LEU A 96 -27.07 24.96 -50.49
N ILE A 97 -26.49 25.98 -49.86
CA ILE A 97 -26.60 27.37 -50.32
C ILE A 97 -25.61 27.67 -51.47
N SER A 98 -24.52 26.90 -51.55
CA SER A 98 -23.49 27.04 -52.61
C SER A 98 -23.87 26.37 -53.94
N HIS A 99 -25.01 25.70 -54.04
CA HIS A 99 -25.55 25.06 -55.25
C HIS A 99 -26.81 25.78 -55.73
#